data_AF-A0ABD7HJX3-F1
#
_entry.id   AF-A0ABD7HJX3-F1
#
_cell.length_a   1.000
_cell.length_b   1.000
_cell.length_c   1.000
_cell.angle_alpha   90.00
_cell.angle_beta   90.00
_cell.angle_gamma   90.00
#
_symmetry.space_group_name_H-M   'P 1'
#
loop_
_entity.id
_entity.type
_entity.pdbx_description
1 polymer ?
#
loop_
_entity_poly.entity_id
_entity_poly.type
_entity_poly.pdbx_seq_one_letter_code
_entity_poly.pdbx_strand_id
1 'polypeptide(L)'
;MVVAIRNRTRCQNVAMGTNSWSRVIGSAIETARKKAGVSAVQLSAACEPYGATIHRVAISKIEAGDRDVTLPELAAIAAVLDIPPMALLFPDVLVTTEVMPGLEMAGTDALGWFSGLGSCRPMYLSMDGSEPELIWVDQIRVPDESWSIRLVEIEQSIKEQIRQLRRVESVPENPSMSKNQKAIRNENIEHAQRVLQLLKDDWEDAVFGQLADKYGLGNVPDGAYDSDRIAHIEALFADRDDVDDDA
;
A
#
# COMPACT_ATOMS: atom_id res chain seq x y z
N MET A 1 -6.34 30.70 0.49
CA MET A 1 -5.06 31.44 0.46
C MET A 1 -3.95 30.39 0.53
N VAL A 2 -3.37 30.01 -0.62
CA VAL A 2 -2.26 29.03 -0.66
C VAL A 2 -1.03 29.76 -0.15
N VAL A 3 -0.61 29.47 1.08
CA VAL A 3 0.62 30.04 1.62
C VAL A 3 1.76 29.26 0.97
N ALA A 4 2.42 29.86 -0.02
CA ALA A 4 3.71 29.38 -0.52
C ALA A 4 4.74 29.61 0.60
N ILE A 5 4.79 28.70 1.57
CA ILE A 5 5.85 28.71 2.58
C ILE A 5 7.12 28.31 1.83
N ARG A 6 8.04 29.28 1.65
CA ARG A 6 9.44 29.01 1.31
C ARG A 6 10.12 28.29 2.48
N ASN A 7 9.69 27.07 2.78
CA ASN A 7 10.39 26.19 3.71
C ASN A 7 11.59 25.62 2.94
N ARG A 8 12.66 26.43 2.88
CA ARG A 8 13.87 26.24 2.06
C ARG A 8 14.69 24.97 2.38
N THR A 9 14.19 24.05 3.20
CA THR A 9 15.05 23.01 3.80
C THR A 9 14.56 21.57 3.64
N ARG A 10 13.42 21.28 2.99
CA ARG A 10 13.00 19.87 2.77
C ARG A 10 12.85 19.45 1.32
N CYS A 11 12.40 20.32 0.42
CA CYS A 11 12.26 19.98 -0.99
C CYS A 11 13.20 20.87 -1.81
N GLN A 12 14.49 20.53 -1.84
CA GLN A 12 15.42 21.20 -2.75
C GLN A 12 15.15 20.69 -4.17
N ASN A 13 15.01 21.61 -5.13
CA ASN A 13 15.11 21.30 -6.55
C ASN A 13 16.55 20.81 -6.81
N VAL A 14 16.74 19.50 -6.76
CA VAL A 14 18.02 18.87 -7.15
C VAL A 14 17.96 18.70 -8.66
N ALA A 15 18.89 19.35 -9.36
CA ALA A 15 19.02 19.24 -10.81
C ALA A 15 19.91 18.07 -11.20
N MET A 16 19.34 17.21 -12.06
CA MET A 16 19.91 16.23 -13.00
C MET A 16 21.01 15.27 -12.51
N GLY A 17 20.58 14.19 -11.85
CA GLY A 17 21.24 12.89 -11.87
C GLY A 17 20.76 12.03 -13.05
N THR A 18 21.69 11.43 -13.79
CA THR A 18 21.52 10.72 -15.08
C THR A 18 20.82 9.35 -15.02
N ASN A 19 19.94 9.09 -14.05
CA ASN A 19 19.25 7.80 -13.94
C ASN A 19 17.75 8.01 -14.17
N SER A 20 17.29 7.76 -15.40
CA SER A 20 15.86 7.77 -15.70
C SER A 20 15.10 6.84 -14.75
N TRP A 21 13.90 7.24 -14.33
CA TRP A 21 13.05 6.39 -13.47
C TRP A 21 12.87 4.97 -14.04
N SER A 22 12.78 4.84 -15.37
CA SER A 22 12.73 3.56 -16.08
C SER A 22 13.96 2.68 -15.83
N ARG A 23 15.16 3.27 -15.76
CA ARG A 23 16.40 2.55 -15.44
C ARG A 23 16.44 2.12 -13.97
N VAL A 24 15.91 2.94 -13.06
CA VAL A 24 15.78 2.59 -11.64
C VAL A 24 14.84 1.39 -11.47
N ILE A 25 13.65 1.45 -12.07
CA ILE A 25 12.66 0.38 -12.03
C ILE A 25 13.21 -0.89 -12.71
N GLY A 26 13.85 -0.75 -13.87
CA GLY A 26 14.48 -1.86 -14.59
C GLY A 26 15.53 -2.59 -13.75
N SER A 27 16.42 -1.83 -13.12
CA SER A 27 17.45 -2.38 -12.21
C SER A 27 16.83 -3.06 -10.99
N ALA A 28 15.73 -2.54 -10.46
CA ALA A 28 15.01 -3.14 -9.34
C ALA A 28 14.39 -4.49 -9.72
N ILE A 29 13.74 -4.56 -10.89
CA ILE A 29 13.17 -5.80 -11.45
C ILE A 29 14.29 -6.84 -11.65
N GLU A 30 15.40 -6.45 -12.27
CA GLU A 30 16.53 -7.38 -12.48
C GLU A 30 17.07 -7.93 -11.16
N THR A 31 17.24 -7.05 -10.16
CA THR A 31 17.75 -7.41 -8.83
C THR A 31 16.81 -8.37 -8.12
N ALA A 32 15.51 -8.05 -8.07
CA ALA A 32 14.49 -8.88 -7.45
C ALA A 32 14.39 -10.25 -8.16
N ARG A 33 14.40 -10.25 -9.49
CA ARG A 33 14.37 -11.48 -10.30
C ARG A 33 15.58 -12.36 -10.02
N LYS A 34 16.79 -11.81 -9.98
CA LYS A 34 18.02 -12.57 -9.65
C LYS A 34 17.97 -13.11 -8.23
N LYS A 35 17.48 -12.34 -7.27
CA LYS A 35 17.30 -12.78 -5.87
C LYS A 35 16.33 -13.95 -5.75
N ALA A 36 15.27 -13.95 -6.56
CA ALA A 36 14.31 -15.06 -6.65
C ALA A 36 14.83 -16.28 -7.44
N GLY A 37 16.03 -16.21 -8.04
CA GLY A 37 16.57 -17.30 -8.86
C GLY A 37 15.85 -17.52 -10.19
N VAL A 38 15.08 -16.53 -10.66
CA VAL A 38 14.25 -16.63 -11.86
C VAL A 38 15.01 -16.07 -13.06
N SER A 39 15.03 -16.78 -14.18
CA SER A 39 15.57 -16.25 -15.45
C SER A 39 14.56 -15.33 -16.15
N ALA A 40 15.01 -14.44 -17.04
CA ALA A 40 14.10 -13.59 -17.82
C ALA A 40 13.09 -14.41 -18.65
N VAL A 41 13.47 -15.61 -19.11
CA VAL A 41 12.56 -16.52 -19.82
C VAL A 41 11.51 -17.10 -18.88
N GLN A 42 11.90 -17.50 -17.67
CA GLN A 42 10.97 -17.99 -16.66
C GLN A 42 10.01 -16.89 -16.19
N LEU A 43 10.51 -15.67 -15.96
CA LEU A 43 9.67 -14.52 -15.60
C LEU A 43 8.63 -14.23 -16.70
N SER A 44 9.06 -14.24 -17.98
CA SER A 44 8.19 -14.06 -19.14
C SER A 44 7.02 -15.05 -19.15
N ALA A 45 7.30 -16.33 -18.93
CA ALA A 45 6.28 -17.38 -18.88
C ALA A 45 5.39 -17.26 -17.63
N ALA A 46 5.98 -16.92 -16.47
CA ALA A 46 5.28 -16.84 -15.20
C ALA A 46 4.31 -15.66 -15.11
N CYS A 47 4.45 -14.61 -15.93
CA CYS A 47 3.51 -13.50 -15.97
C CYS A 47 2.19 -13.81 -16.72
N GLU A 48 2.15 -14.84 -17.56
CA GLU A 48 0.97 -15.18 -18.39
C GLU A 48 -0.29 -15.49 -17.55
N PRO A 49 -0.23 -16.29 -16.46
CA PRO A 49 -1.38 -16.53 -15.58
C PRO A 49 -1.93 -15.27 -14.90
N TYR A 50 -1.12 -14.21 -14.78
CA TYR A 50 -1.51 -12.92 -14.19
C TYR A 50 -2.06 -11.93 -15.23
N GLY A 51 -2.30 -12.39 -16.46
CA GLY A 51 -2.90 -11.57 -17.53
C GLY A 51 -1.92 -10.62 -18.23
N ALA A 52 -0.61 -10.74 -17.99
CA ALA A 52 0.42 -9.94 -18.65
C ALA A 52 1.33 -10.81 -19.53
N THR A 53 1.12 -10.77 -20.84
CA THR A 53 2.00 -11.46 -21.80
C THR A 53 3.23 -10.61 -22.08
N ILE A 54 4.30 -10.82 -21.31
CA ILE A 54 5.57 -10.07 -21.44
C ILE A 54 6.57 -10.94 -22.20
N HIS A 55 6.96 -10.55 -23.40
CA HIS A 55 7.98 -11.29 -24.15
C HIS A 55 9.36 -11.17 -23.48
N ARG A 56 10.17 -12.24 -23.45
CA ARG A 56 11.51 -12.24 -22.83
C ARG A 56 12.42 -11.07 -23.25
N VAL A 57 12.36 -10.66 -24.52
CA VAL A 57 13.16 -9.52 -25.04
C VAL A 57 12.67 -8.20 -24.44
N ALA A 58 11.37 -8.10 -24.18
CA ALA A 58 10.77 -6.94 -23.56
C ALA A 58 11.19 -6.85 -22.08
N ILE A 59 11.33 -7.98 -21.37
CA ILE A 59 11.93 -8.02 -20.02
C ILE A 59 13.35 -7.49 -20.05
N SER A 60 14.22 -7.97 -20.95
CA SER A 60 15.59 -7.46 -21.03
C SER A 60 15.67 -5.96 -21.32
N LYS A 61 14.77 -5.43 -22.16
CA LYS A 61 14.68 -3.98 -22.42
C LYS A 61 14.15 -3.19 -21.24
N ILE A 62 13.19 -3.73 -20.50
CA ILE A 62 12.70 -3.13 -19.24
C ILE A 62 13.83 -3.07 -18.24
N GLU A 63 14.56 -4.17 -18.03
CA GLU A 63 15.67 -4.25 -17.06
C GLU A 63 16.80 -3.28 -17.40
N ALA A 64 17.08 -3.06 -18.69
CA ALA A 64 18.05 -2.08 -19.14
C ALA A 64 17.58 -0.61 -19.03
N GLY A 65 16.27 -0.38 -18.86
CA GLY A 65 15.66 0.96 -18.95
C GLY A 65 15.47 1.45 -20.38
N ASP A 66 15.64 0.60 -21.40
CA ASP A 66 15.43 0.91 -22.82
C ASP A 66 13.93 0.95 -23.20
N ARG A 67 13.07 0.43 -22.31
CA ARG A 67 11.62 0.39 -22.46
C ARG A 67 10.96 0.59 -21.09
N ASP A 68 9.97 1.46 -21.04
CA ASP A 68 9.15 1.63 -19.84
C ASP A 68 8.30 0.40 -19.56
N VAL A 69 8.16 0.06 -18.28
CA VAL A 69 7.23 -0.97 -17.83
C VAL A 69 5.82 -0.39 -17.73
N THR A 70 4.84 -1.09 -18.26
CA THR A 70 3.43 -0.69 -18.07
C THR A 70 2.91 -1.14 -16.70
N LEU A 71 1.82 -0.53 -16.22
CA LEU A 71 1.26 -0.87 -14.91
C LEU A 71 0.83 -2.36 -14.80
N PRO A 72 0.16 -2.98 -15.81
CA PRO A 72 -0.14 -4.41 -15.76
C PRO A 72 1.11 -5.29 -15.72
N GLU A 73 2.16 -4.92 -16.48
CA GLU A 73 3.43 -5.63 -16.46
C GLU A 73 4.11 -5.55 -15.10
N LEU A 74 4.14 -4.36 -14.49
CA LEU A 74 4.71 -4.14 -13.17
C LEU A 74 3.97 -4.97 -12.11
N ALA A 75 2.64 -4.98 -12.13
CA ALA A 75 1.83 -5.74 -11.18
C ALA A 75 2.05 -7.26 -11.34
N ALA A 76 2.09 -7.77 -12.57
CA ALA A 76 2.34 -9.18 -12.84
C ALA A 76 3.77 -9.60 -12.46
N ILE A 77 4.78 -8.78 -12.76
CA ILE A 77 6.16 -9.03 -12.35
C ILE A 77 6.27 -9.06 -10.82
N ALA A 78 5.67 -8.08 -10.13
CA ALA A 78 5.67 -8.02 -8.68
C ALA A 78 5.00 -9.26 -8.04
N ALA A 79 3.88 -9.71 -8.60
CA ALA A 79 3.18 -10.91 -8.16
C ALA A 79 4.02 -12.19 -8.35
N VAL A 80 4.68 -12.35 -9.50
CA VAL A 80 5.57 -13.50 -9.76
C VAL A 80 6.78 -13.51 -8.82
N LEU A 81 7.29 -12.33 -8.47
CA LEU A 81 8.45 -12.17 -7.61
C LEU A 81 8.11 -12.11 -6.11
N ASP A 82 6.83 -12.26 -5.76
CA ASP A 82 6.30 -12.20 -4.38
C ASP A 82 6.75 -10.95 -3.60
N ILE A 83 6.64 -9.79 -4.24
CA ILE A 83 6.99 -8.49 -3.64
C ILE A 83 5.91 -7.44 -3.92
N PRO A 84 5.77 -6.41 -3.06
CA PRO A 84 4.86 -5.30 -3.34
C PRO A 84 5.29 -4.53 -4.61
N PRO A 85 4.36 -4.13 -5.51
CA PRO A 85 4.70 -3.33 -6.69
C PRO A 85 5.43 -2.02 -6.36
N MET A 86 5.10 -1.40 -5.22
CA MET A 86 5.75 -0.18 -4.74
C MET A 86 7.25 -0.39 -4.45
N ALA A 87 7.68 -1.59 -4.07
CA ALA A 87 9.09 -1.91 -3.85
C ALA A 87 9.90 -1.95 -5.16
N LEU A 88 9.23 -2.11 -6.30
CA LEU A 88 9.86 -2.00 -7.63
C LEU A 88 9.89 -0.55 -8.15
N LEU A 89 8.86 0.24 -7.81
CA LEU A 89 8.78 1.66 -8.18
C LEU A 89 9.74 2.56 -7.39
N PHE A 90 9.88 2.26 -6.09
CA PHE A 90 10.71 3.02 -5.15
C PHE A 90 11.63 2.05 -4.40
N PRO A 91 12.64 1.46 -5.09
CA PRO A 91 13.48 0.41 -4.52
C PRO A 91 14.41 0.90 -3.40
N ASP A 92 14.74 2.19 -3.40
CA ASP A 92 15.53 2.83 -2.34
C ASP A 92 14.92 4.20 -2.01
N VAL A 93 14.20 4.26 -0.89
CA VAL A 93 13.56 5.49 -0.42
C VAL A 93 14.52 6.43 0.30
N LEU A 94 15.75 5.99 0.58
CA LEU A 94 16.76 6.79 1.27
C LEU A 94 17.54 7.70 0.31
N VAL A 95 17.39 7.48 -1.00
CA VAL A 95 18.02 8.29 -2.04
C VAL A 95 17.01 9.17 -2.75
N THR A 96 17.50 10.26 -3.35
CA THR A 96 16.71 11.07 -4.27
C THR A 96 16.33 10.23 -5.49
N THR A 97 15.06 10.31 -5.90
CA THR A 97 14.52 9.60 -7.05
C THR A 97 13.83 10.58 -8.00
N GLU A 98 14.07 10.41 -9.29
CA GLU A 98 13.29 11.06 -10.34
C GLU A 98 11.90 10.42 -10.40
N VAL A 99 10.86 11.22 -10.25
CA VAL A 99 9.45 10.76 -10.28
C VAL A 99 8.70 11.22 -11.51
N MET A 100 9.24 12.22 -12.20
CA MET A 100 8.80 12.72 -13.51
C MET A 100 10.03 13.26 -14.26
N PRO A 101 10.00 13.36 -15.61
CA PRO A 101 11.14 13.83 -16.38
C PRO A 101 11.71 15.16 -15.87
N GLY A 102 12.96 15.13 -15.41
CA GLY A 102 13.68 16.28 -14.86
C GLY A 102 13.24 16.72 -13.46
N LEU A 103 12.35 15.96 -12.80
CA LEU A 103 11.85 16.28 -11.47
C LEU A 103 12.20 15.19 -10.46
N GLU A 104 13.15 15.55 -9.60
CA GLU A 104 13.66 14.72 -8.52
C GLU A 104 13.06 15.11 -7.16
N MET A 105 12.97 14.14 -6.26
CA MET A 105 12.54 14.34 -4.86
C MET A 105 13.15 13.29 -3.93
N ALA A 106 13.15 13.56 -2.62
CA ALA A 106 13.55 12.57 -1.62
C ALA A 106 12.68 11.31 -1.75
N GLY A 107 13.29 10.12 -1.74
CA GLY A 107 12.56 8.87 -1.97
C GLY A 107 11.42 8.62 -0.97
N THR A 108 11.53 9.10 0.27
CA THR A 108 10.43 9.05 1.25
C THR A 108 9.27 9.96 0.87
N ASP A 109 9.55 11.14 0.32
CA ASP A 109 8.51 12.06 -0.17
C ASP A 109 7.84 11.48 -1.43
N ALA A 110 8.60 10.74 -2.24
CA ALA A 110 8.10 10.02 -3.43
C ALA A 110 7.13 8.93 -3.05
N LEU A 111 7.58 8.05 -2.17
CA LEU A 111 6.74 6.99 -1.64
C LEU A 111 5.50 7.57 -0.95
N GLY A 112 5.66 8.65 -0.17
CA GLY A 112 4.55 9.31 0.51
C GLY A 112 3.53 9.89 -0.47
N TRP A 113 3.97 10.58 -1.51
CA TRP A 113 3.08 11.14 -2.53
C TRP A 113 2.32 10.04 -3.28
N PHE A 114 3.00 8.98 -3.72
CA PHE A 114 2.38 7.88 -4.47
C PHE A 114 1.47 7.00 -3.61
N SER A 115 1.77 6.84 -2.32
CA SER A 115 0.93 6.07 -1.39
C SER A 115 -0.23 6.87 -0.81
N GLY A 116 -0.24 8.20 -0.98
CA GLY A 116 -1.23 9.09 -0.36
C GLY A 116 -0.98 9.35 1.14
N LEU A 117 0.17 8.94 1.67
CA LEU A 117 0.57 9.14 3.07
C LEU A 117 1.42 10.40 3.30
N GLY A 118 1.93 11.02 2.22
CA GLY A 118 2.84 12.16 2.27
C GLY A 118 2.16 13.52 2.11
N SER A 119 2.74 14.56 2.71
CA SER A 119 2.28 15.96 2.55
C SER A 119 2.88 16.67 1.32
N CYS A 120 3.97 16.14 0.78
CA CYS A 120 4.65 16.67 -0.41
C CYS A 120 3.93 16.24 -1.70
N ARG A 121 3.72 17.18 -2.63
CA ARG A 121 3.18 16.90 -3.97
C ARG A 121 3.72 17.86 -5.03
N PRO A 122 3.66 17.49 -6.33
CA PRO A 122 4.04 18.41 -7.39
C PRO A 122 2.90 19.40 -7.61
N MET A 123 3.25 20.65 -7.88
CA MET A 123 2.31 21.69 -8.26
C MET A 123 2.90 22.49 -9.42
N TYR A 124 2.06 22.77 -10.41
CA TYR A 124 2.39 23.70 -11.49
C TYR A 124 2.00 25.11 -11.03
N LEU A 125 2.98 25.97 -10.84
CA LEU A 125 2.78 27.31 -10.28
C LEU A 125 3.39 28.35 -11.23
N SER A 126 2.55 29.26 -11.73
CA SER A 126 2.99 30.52 -12.34
C SER A 126 2.94 31.59 -11.25
N MET A 127 4.10 32.15 -10.95
CA MET A 127 4.18 33.40 -10.18
C MET A 127 4.16 34.55 -11.18
N ASP A 128 3.52 35.67 -10.86
CA ASP A 128 3.66 36.96 -11.58
C ASP A 128 3.56 36.98 -13.12
N GLY A 129 2.91 35.99 -13.74
CA GLY A 129 2.78 35.89 -15.20
C GLY A 129 4.01 35.30 -15.90
N SER A 130 4.99 34.80 -15.14
CA SER A 130 6.08 33.97 -15.65
C SER A 130 5.58 32.61 -16.16
N GLU A 131 6.39 31.97 -17.00
CA GLU A 131 6.14 30.58 -17.42
C GLU A 131 6.01 29.70 -16.17
N PRO A 132 4.92 28.93 -16.05
CA PRO A 132 4.68 28.11 -14.88
C PRO A 132 5.80 27.08 -14.68
N GLU A 133 6.30 27.00 -13.46
CA GLU A 133 7.32 26.04 -13.06
C GLU A 133 6.69 24.91 -12.25
N LEU A 134 7.21 23.70 -12.44
CA LEU A 134 6.85 22.53 -11.65
C LEU A 134 7.66 22.57 -10.35
N ILE A 135 6.98 22.72 -9.22
CA ILE A 135 7.60 22.81 -7.91
C ILE A 135 6.99 21.84 -6.91
N TRP A 136 7.78 21.44 -5.91
CA TRP A 136 7.29 20.69 -4.76
C TRP A 136 6.71 21.62 -3.71
N VAL A 137 5.48 21.32 -3.27
CA VAL A 137 4.82 22.08 -2.21
C VAL A 137 4.49 21.15 -1.06
N ASP A 138 4.95 21.52 0.13
CA ASP A 138 4.55 20.90 1.39
C ASP A 138 3.16 21.40 1.77
N GLN A 139 2.19 20.50 1.84
CA GLN A 139 0.83 20.86 2.24
C GLN A 139 0.72 20.86 3.76
N ILE A 140 0.32 22.01 4.32
CA ILE A 140 0.02 22.16 5.76
C ILE A 140 -1.12 21.21 6.20
N ARG A 141 -1.99 20.85 5.25
CA ARG A 141 -3.04 19.85 5.43
C ARG A 141 -2.71 18.70 4.48
N VAL A 142 -2.42 17.53 5.03
CA VAL A 142 -2.44 16.28 4.26
C VAL A 142 -3.78 16.28 3.51
N PRO A 143 -3.81 16.09 2.17
CA PRO A 143 -5.07 15.79 1.50
C PRO A 143 -5.78 14.69 2.30
N ASP A 144 -7.11 14.77 2.40
CA ASP A 144 -7.96 13.78 3.08
C ASP A 144 -7.26 12.42 3.02
N GLU A 145 -6.80 11.90 4.18
CA GLU A 145 -6.10 10.61 4.27
C GLU A 145 -6.73 9.71 3.23
N SER A 146 -5.94 9.19 2.29
CA SER A 146 -6.49 8.37 1.23
C SER A 146 -7.36 7.31 1.91
N TRP A 147 -8.68 7.46 1.85
CA TRP A 147 -9.59 6.71 2.71
C TRP A 147 -9.42 5.21 2.46
N SER A 148 -8.99 4.85 1.25
CA SER A 148 -8.53 3.51 0.89
C SER A 148 -7.38 2.99 1.77
N ILE A 149 -6.39 3.82 2.09
CA ILE A 149 -5.29 3.45 3.00
C ILE A 149 -5.83 3.26 4.42
N ARG A 150 -6.67 4.18 4.92
CA ARG A 150 -7.29 4.04 6.24
C ARG A 150 -8.14 2.77 6.35
N LEU A 151 -8.93 2.45 5.32
CA LEU A 151 -9.68 1.19 5.28
C LEU A 151 -8.76 -0.03 5.28
N VAL A 152 -7.64 0.01 4.55
CA VAL A 152 -6.65 -1.07 4.61
C VAL A 152 -6.09 -1.24 6.02
N GLU A 153 -5.75 -0.14 6.71
CA GLU A 153 -5.24 -0.17 8.09
C GLU A 153 -6.26 -0.75 9.08
N ILE A 154 -7.53 -0.32 8.97
CA ILE A 154 -8.63 -0.86 9.80
C ILE A 154 -8.81 -2.35 9.51
N GLU A 155 -8.87 -2.76 8.24
CA GLU A 155 -9.01 -4.17 7.87
C GLU A 155 -7.83 -5.02 8.37
N GLN A 156 -6.59 -4.52 8.33
CA GLN A 156 -5.44 -5.23 8.88
C GLN A 156 -5.52 -5.36 10.40
N SER A 157 -5.98 -4.30 11.08
CA SER A 157 -6.21 -4.32 12.53
C SER A 157 -7.28 -5.33 12.92
N ILE A 158 -8.39 -5.40 12.15
CA ILE A 158 -9.44 -6.41 12.33
C ILE A 158 -8.87 -7.83 12.17
N LYS A 159 -8.13 -8.08 11.08
CA LYS A 159 -7.50 -9.40 10.82
C LYS A 159 -6.58 -9.82 11.96
N GLU A 160 -5.78 -8.89 12.47
CA GLU A 160 -4.87 -9.15 13.58
C GLU A 160 -5.63 -9.43 14.89
N GLN A 161 -6.66 -8.65 15.21
CA GLN A 161 -7.50 -8.89 16.39
C GLN A 161 -8.21 -10.25 16.32
N ILE A 162 -8.71 -10.66 15.16
CA ILE A 162 -9.31 -11.99 14.96
C ILE A 162 -8.28 -13.10 15.21
N ARG A 163 -7.05 -12.96 14.71
CA ARG A 163 -5.98 -13.94 14.97
C ARG A 163 -5.63 -14.02 16.45
N GLN A 164 -5.54 -12.87 17.12
CA GLN A 164 -5.23 -12.81 18.55
C GLN A 164 -6.33 -13.45 19.40
N LEU A 165 -7.60 -13.10 19.14
CA LEU A 165 -8.74 -13.69 19.84
C LEU A 165 -8.72 -15.21 19.73
N ARG A 166 -8.48 -15.74 18.52
CA ARG A 166 -8.41 -17.18 18.32
C ARG A 166 -7.24 -17.86 19.00
N ARG A 167 -6.06 -17.22 19.05
CA ARG A 167 -4.94 -17.75 19.84
C ARG A 167 -5.29 -17.87 21.32
N VAL A 168 -6.10 -16.96 21.86
CA VAL A 168 -6.53 -17.00 23.28
C VAL A 168 -7.63 -18.04 23.49
N GLU A 169 -8.54 -18.18 22.53
CA GLU A 169 -9.64 -19.14 22.58
C GLU A 169 -9.18 -20.58 22.36
N SER A 170 -8.23 -20.83 21.45
CA SER A 170 -7.72 -22.16 21.10
C SER A 170 -6.88 -22.80 22.19
N VAL A 171 -6.29 -22.01 23.10
CA VAL A 171 -5.61 -22.52 24.29
C VAL A 171 -6.67 -23.21 25.17
N PRO A 172 -6.62 -24.55 25.31
CA PRO A 172 -7.64 -25.28 26.07
C PRO A 172 -7.63 -24.82 27.52
N GLU A 173 -8.79 -24.72 28.14
CA GLU A 173 -8.84 -24.51 29.58
C GLU A 173 -8.12 -25.67 30.29
N ASN A 174 -6.95 -25.39 30.86
CA ASN A 174 -6.24 -26.37 31.66
C ASN A 174 -6.99 -26.57 32.99
N PRO A 175 -7.33 -27.81 33.39
CA PRO A 175 -7.93 -28.09 34.69
C PRO A 175 -7.14 -27.55 35.89
N SER A 176 -5.83 -27.33 35.73
CA SER A 176 -4.96 -26.75 36.76
C SER A 176 -4.96 -25.22 36.83
N MET A 177 -5.73 -24.51 35.99
CA MET A 177 -5.81 -23.05 36.05
C MET A 177 -6.50 -22.58 37.33
N SER A 178 -5.86 -21.64 38.03
CA SER A 178 -6.48 -20.95 39.17
C SER A 178 -7.68 -20.11 38.74
N LYS A 179 -8.57 -19.79 39.69
CA LYS A 179 -9.73 -18.91 39.46
C LYS A 179 -9.32 -17.54 38.89
N ASN A 180 -8.21 -16.98 39.38
CA ASN A 180 -7.71 -15.69 38.89
C ASN A 180 -7.22 -15.78 37.44
N GLN A 181 -6.57 -16.88 37.05
CA GLN A 181 -6.13 -17.09 35.67
C GLN A 181 -7.31 -17.24 34.71
N LYS A 182 -8.38 -17.93 35.11
CA LYS A 182 -9.64 -18.01 34.35
C LYS A 182 -10.28 -16.63 34.18
N ALA A 183 -10.34 -15.83 35.25
CA ALA A 183 -10.89 -14.48 35.21
C ALA A 183 -10.10 -13.57 34.26
N ILE A 184 -8.77 -13.56 34.34
CA ILE A 184 -7.90 -12.77 33.45
C ILE A 184 -8.09 -13.19 31.99
N ARG A 185 -8.16 -14.51 31.72
CA ARG A 185 -8.41 -15.00 30.35
C ARG A 185 -9.75 -14.48 29.81
N ASN A 186 -10.82 -14.58 30.58
CA ASN A 186 -12.14 -14.12 30.16
C ASN A 186 -12.15 -12.60 29.94
N GLU A 187 -11.53 -11.83 30.83
CA GLU A 187 -11.40 -10.38 30.68
C GLU A 187 -10.63 -10.00 29.40
N ASN A 188 -9.57 -10.74 29.07
CA ASN A 188 -8.81 -10.54 27.83
C ASN A 188 -9.64 -10.84 26.58
N ILE A 189 -10.43 -11.93 26.59
CA ILE A 189 -11.35 -12.29 25.49
C ILE A 189 -12.38 -11.19 25.30
N GLU A 190 -13.03 -10.75 26.39
CA GLU A 190 -14.03 -9.69 26.34
C GLU A 190 -13.42 -8.36 25.85
N HIS A 191 -12.20 -8.03 26.29
CA HIS A 191 -11.51 -6.83 25.83
C HIS A 191 -11.20 -6.90 24.33
N ALA A 192 -10.67 -8.02 23.85
CA ALA A 192 -10.39 -8.22 22.42
C ALA A 192 -11.68 -8.16 21.57
N GLN A 193 -12.78 -8.75 22.04
CA GLN A 193 -14.09 -8.63 21.38
C GLN A 193 -14.59 -7.20 21.30
N ARG A 194 -14.41 -6.40 22.37
CA ARG A 194 -14.73 -4.96 22.36
C ARG A 194 -13.89 -4.19 21.35
N VAL A 195 -12.57 -4.42 21.32
CA VAL A 195 -11.67 -3.77 20.35
C VAL A 195 -12.06 -4.15 18.93
N LEU A 196 -12.38 -5.42 18.68
CA LEU A 196 -12.85 -5.88 17.37
C LEU A 196 -14.13 -5.16 16.96
N GLN A 197 -15.11 -5.00 17.86
CA GLN A 197 -16.33 -4.26 17.55
C GLN A 197 -16.04 -2.79 17.20
N LEU A 198 -15.19 -2.11 17.98
CA LEU A 198 -14.81 -0.72 17.69
C LEU A 198 -14.17 -0.57 16.31
N LEU A 199 -13.30 -1.51 15.92
CA LEU A 199 -12.69 -1.49 14.58
C LEU A 199 -13.71 -1.71 13.46
N LYS A 200 -14.77 -2.50 13.71
CA LYS A 200 -15.86 -2.67 12.75
C LYS A 200 -16.67 -1.38 12.60
N ASP A 201 -16.99 -0.75 13.72
CA ASP A 201 -17.71 0.53 13.74
C ASP A 201 -16.87 1.61 13.02
N ASP A 202 -15.55 1.68 13.27
CA ASP A 202 -14.61 2.58 12.58
C ASP A 202 -14.57 2.34 11.06
N TRP A 203 -14.66 1.07 10.63
CA TRP A 203 -14.73 0.72 9.21
C TRP A 203 -16.04 1.20 8.58
N GLU A 204 -17.17 0.97 9.25
CA GLU A 204 -18.50 1.42 8.79
C GLU A 204 -18.56 2.93 8.68
N ASP A 205 -18.07 3.65 9.69
CA ASP A 205 -18.00 5.12 9.71
C ASP A 205 -17.13 5.66 8.57
N ALA A 206 -15.97 5.04 8.31
CA ALA A 206 -15.09 5.43 7.22
C ALA A 206 -15.74 5.22 5.84
N VAL A 207 -16.42 4.10 5.63
CA VAL A 207 -17.16 3.82 4.39
C VAL A 207 -18.35 4.77 4.24
N PHE A 208 -19.14 4.96 5.30
CA PHE A 208 -20.31 5.82 5.28
C PHE A 208 -19.94 7.27 4.97
N GLY A 209 -18.90 7.81 5.62
CA GLY A 209 -18.39 9.15 5.34
C GLY A 209 -18.02 9.32 3.86
N GLN A 210 -17.30 8.35 3.30
CA GLN A 210 -16.90 8.40 1.89
C GLN A 210 -18.08 8.30 0.92
N LEU A 211 -19.07 7.46 1.22
CA LEU A 211 -20.27 7.30 0.39
C LEU A 211 -21.16 8.55 0.45
N ALA A 212 -21.30 9.15 1.63
CA ALA A 212 -22.03 10.39 1.82
C ALA A 212 -21.36 11.55 1.06
N ASP A 213 -20.04 11.65 1.08
CA ASP A 213 -19.30 12.67 0.33
C ASP A 213 -19.41 12.47 -1.19
N LYS A 214 -19.39 11.21 -1.65
CA LYS A 214 -19.41 10.88 -3.09
C LYS A 214 -20.80 10.96 -3.71
N TYR A 215 -21.83 10.49 -3.02
CA TYR A 215 -23.19 10.33 -3.56
C TYR A 215 -24.22 11.26 -2.90
N GLY A 216 -23.90 11.82 -1.73
CA GLY A 216 -24.87 12.49 -0.87
C GLY A 216 -25.62 11.50 0.03
N LEU A 217 -26.08 11.99 1.19
CA LEU A 217 -26.84 11.19 2.15
C LEU A 217 -28.08 10.54 1.52
N GLY A 218 -28.19 9.22 1.65
CA GLY A 218 -29.34 8.44 1.16
C GLY A 218 -29.37 8.16 -0.34
N ASN A 219 -28.38 8.61 -1.11
CA ASN A 219 -28.33 8.44 -2.58
C ASN A 219 -27.29 7.39 -3.01
N VAL A 220 -26.88 6.49 -2.12
CA VAL A 220 -25.89 5.46 -2.40
C VAL A 220 -26.50 4.40 -3.32
N PRO A 221 -25.95 4.17 -4.53
CA PRO A 221 -26.45 3.12 -5.41
C PRO A 221 -26.24 1.71 -4.83
N ASP A 222 -27.13 0.79 -5.16
CA ASP A 222 -26.92 -0.63 -4.86
C ASP A 222 -25.61 -1.13 -5.46
N GLY A 223 -24.83 -1.88 -4.67
CA GLY A 223 -23.51 -2.39 -5.08
C GLY A 223 -22.40 -1.33 -5.16
N ALA A 224 -22.62 -0.11 -4.68
CA ALA A 224 -21.57 0.92 -4.62
C ALA A 224 -20.38 0.54 -3.71
N TYR A 225 -20.60 -0.40 -2.78
CA TYR A 225 -19.59 -1.02 -1.93
C TYR A 225 -20.01 -2.45 -1.55
N ASP A 226 -19.06 -3.25 -1.07
CA ASP A 226 -19.32 -4.57 -0.50
C ASP A 226 -19.74 -4.42 0.97
N SER A 227 -21.05 -4.48 1.26
CA SER A 227 -21.58 -4.36 2.62
C SER A 227 -21.22 -5.55 3.51
N ASP A 228 -20.91 -6.70 2.92
CA ASP A 228 -20.57 -7.93 3.63
C ASP A 228 -19.06 -8.09 3.81
N ARG A 229 -18.26 -7.07 3.44
CA ARG A 229 -16.79 -7.11 3.44
C ARG A 229 -16.21 -7.59 4.77
N ILE A 230 -16.69 -7.05 5.89
CA ILE A 230 -16.22 -7.44 7.23
C ILE A 230 -16.60 -8.88 7.54
N ALA A 231 -17.83 -9.29 7.23
CA ALA A 231 -18.28 -10.67 7.41
C ALA A 231 -17.44 -11.66 6.56
N HIS A 232 -17.08 -11.28 5.33
CA HIS A 232 -16.18 -12.05 4.47
C HIS A 232 -14.78 -12.19 5.09
N ILE A 233 -14.23 -11.13 5.68
CA ILE A 233 -12.96 -11.20 6.42
C ILE A 233 -13.10 -12.20 7.57
N GLU A 234 -14.13 -12.10 8.39
CA GLU A 234 -14.34 -13.02 9.51
C GLU A 234 -14.45 -14.48 9.06
N ALA A 235 -15.22 -14.74 8.00
CA ALA A 235 -15.39 -16.08 7.43
C ALA A 235 -14.10 -16.67 6.86
N LEU A 236 -13.31 -15.89 6.10
CA LEU A 236 -12.00 -16.32 5.58
C LEU A 236 -11.05 -16.75 6.70
N PHE A 237 -11.18 -16.09 7.84
CA PHE A 237 -10.40 -16.43 8.99
C PHE A 237 -11.00 -17.66 9.68
N ALA A 238 -12.32 -17.78 9.86
CA ALA A 238 -12.97 -18.93 10.48
C ALA A 238 -12.61 -20.31 9.86
N ASP A 239 -12.45 -20.41 8.53
CA ASP A 239 -12.26 -21.69 7.83
C ASP A 239 -10.80 -22.20 7.78
N ARG A 240 -9.80 -21.40 8.17
CA ARG A 240 -8.37 -21.83 8.18
C ARG A 240 -8.01 -22.57 9.46
N ASP A 241 -8.50 -23.80 9.61
CA ASP A 241 -8.15 -24.72 10.70
C ASP A 241 -7.14 -25.83 10.33
N ASP A 242 -6.69 -25.96 9.07
CA ASP A 242 -6.04 -27.23 8.62
C ASP A 242 -4.65 -27.17 7.95
N VAL A 243 -3.92 -26.03 7.86
CA VAL A 243 -2.73 -25.99 6.96
C VAL A 243 -1.36 -25.68 7.59
N ASP A 244 -1.24 -25.14 8.81
CA ASP A 244 0.08 -24.70 9.33
C ASP A 244 0.57 -25.45 10.58
N ASP A 245 0.48 -26.79 10.59
CA ASP A 245 1.19 -27.64 11.57
C ASP A 245 2.23 -28.60 10.96
N ASP A 246 2.48 -28.54 9.64
CA ASP A 246 3.55 -29.30 8.97
C ASP A 246 4.34 -28.42 7.96
N ALA A 247 5.29 -27.61 8.46
CA ALA A 247 6.40 -27.05 7.66
C ALA A 247 7.65 -26.79 8.51
#